data_AF-A0A6J4U254-F1
#
_entry.id   AF-A0A6J4U254-F1
#
_cell.length_a   1.000
_cell.length_b   1.000
_cell.length_c   1.000
_cell.angle_alpha   90.00
_cell.angle_beta   90.00
_cell.angle_gamma   90.00
#
_symmetry.space_group_name_H-M   'P 1'
#
loop_
_entity.id
_entity.type
_entity.pdbx_description
1 polymer ?
#
loop_
_entity_poly.entity_id
_entity_poly.type
_entity_poly.pdbx_seq_one_letter_code
_entity_poly.pdbx_strand_id
1 'polypeptide(L)' 'MRDGKGLHRTRGNAGRNDTAFVKDRSISFDIYENLYRDRGYLPAFDELPWKE' A
#
# COMPACT_ATOMS: atom_id res chain seq x y z
N MET A 1 -8.14 -10.61 13.61
CA MET A 1 -8.40 -9.36 12.86
C MET A 1 -7.30 -9.25 11.82
N ARG A 2 -7.58 -8.75 10.61
CA ARG A 2 -6.54 -8.56 9.58
C ARG A 2 -5.95 -7.17 9.79
N ASP A 3 -4.98 -7.07 10.69
CA ASP A 3 -4.38 -5.80 11.16
C ASP A 3 -3.35 -5.21 10.18
N GLY A 4 -3.59 -5.38 8.88
CA GLY A 4 -2.77 -4.76 7.83
C GLY A 4 -3.26 -3.36 7.55
N LYS A 5 -2.42 -2.35 7.78
CA LYS A 5 -2.73 -0.94 7.50
C LYS A 5 -1.79 -0.38 6.47
N GLY A 6 -2.33 0.24 5.42
CA GLY A 6 -1.53 1.03 4.50
C GLY A 6 -1.01 2.30 5.17
N LEU A 7 0.26 2.61 4.96
CA LEU A 7 0.92 3.77 5.55
C LEU A 7 1.09 4.90 4.53
N HIS A 8 1.66 4.60 3.36
CA HIS A 8 1.86 5.56 2.28
C HIS A 8 1.92 4.84 0.92
N ARG A 9 1.70 5.58 -0.17
CA ARG A 9 1.90 5.10 -1.54
C ARG A 9 3.19 5.68 -2.14
N THR A 10 3.88 4.88 -2.92
CA THR A 10 5.12 5.22 -3.61
C THR A 10 4.86 5.16 -5.10
N ARG A 11 5.25 6.21 -5.81
CA ARG A 11 5.05 6.28 -7.26
C ARG A 11 5.96 5.28 -7.97
N GLY A 12 5.38 4.44 -8.82
CA GLY A 12 6.14 3.53 -9.66
C GLY A 12 6.96 4.32 -10.68
N ASN A 13 8.25 3.97 -10.84
CA ASN A 13 9.09 4.63 -11.84
C ASN A 13 8.95 3.93 -13.21
N ALA A 14 8.98 4.70 -14.30
CA ALA A 14 9.02 4.22 -15.69
C ALA A 14 7.91 3.21 -16.09
N GLY A 15 6.63 3.59 -15.87
CA GLY A 15 5.48 2.79 -16.32
C GLY A 15 5.15 1.58 -15.44
N ARG A 16 5.82 1.45 -14.29
CA ARG A 16 5.43 0.49 -13.26
C ARG A 16 4.27 1.01 -12.43
N ASN A 17 3.41 0.09 -11.98
CA ASN A 17 2.30 0.40 -11.09
C ASN A 17 2.81 1.01 -9.77
N ASP A 18 1.99 1.89 -9.20
CA ASP A 18 2.25 2.44 -7.87
C ASP A 18 2.17 1.32 -6.81
N THR A 19 2.95 1.50 -5.75
CA THR A 19 3.00 0.55 -4.63
C THR A 19 2.53 1.22 -3.35
N ALA A 20 1.88 0.46 -2.47
CA ALA A 20 1.54 0.87 -1.12
C ALA A 20 2.48 0.19 -0.15
N PHE A 21 2.99 0.94 0.81
CA PHE A 21 3.70 0.39 1.95
C PHE A 21 2.69 0.03 3.02
N VAL A 22 2.62 -1.25 3.36
CA VAL A 22 1.66 -1.81 4.32
C VAL A 22 2.43 -2.31 5.52
N LYS A 23 1.89 -2.08 6.71
CA LYS A 23 2.34 -2.73 7.94
C LYS A 23 1.28 -3.73 8.37
N ASP A 24 1.62 -5.02 8.34
CA ASP A 24 0.81 -6.11 8.87
C ASP A 24 1.52 -6.70 10.08
N ARG A 25 0.91 -6.57 11.26
CA ARG A 25 1.47 -7.03 12.54
C ARG A 25 2.90 -6.49 12.76
N SER A 26 3.91 -7.32 12.52
CA SER A 26 5.32 -7.00 12.75
C SER A 26 6.13 -6.80 11.47
N ILE A 27 5.52 -6.99 10.30
CA ILE A 27 6.21 -6.91 9.01
C ILE A 27 5.68 -5.71 8.24
N SER A 28 6.59 -4.93 7.68
CA SER A 28 6.25 -3.85 6.76
C SER A 28 6.83 -4.17 5.40
N PHE A 29 6.02 -4.04 4.35
CA PHE A 29 6.42 -4.37 3.00
C PHE A 29 5.64 -3.53 1.99
N ASP A 30 6.23 -3.35 0.82
CA ASP A 30 5.58 -2.77 -0.34
C ASP A 30 4.77 -3.80 -1.12
N ILE A 31 3.59 -3.38 -1.57
CA ILE A 31 2.68 -4.19 -2.36
C ILE A 31 2.10 -3.35 -3.49
N TYR A 32 1.90 -3.93 -4.67
CA TYR A 32 1.28 -3.20 -5.79
C TYR A 32 -0.16 -2.80 -5.50
N GLU A 33 -0.60 -1.67 -6.06
CA GLU A 33 -1.95 -1.12 -5.90
C GLU A 33 -3.05 -2.18 -6.09
N ASN A 34 -2.97 -2.95 -7.17
CA ASN A 34 -3.97 -3.96 -7.50
C ASN A 34 -4.11 -5.03 -6.39
N LEU A 35 -2.99 -5.48 -5.83
CA LEU A 35 -3.00 -6.43 -4.71
C LEU A 35 -3.39 -5.75 -3.39
N TYR A 36 -3.08 -4.47 -3.20
CA TYR A 36 -3.51 -3.69 -2.04
C TYR A 36 -5.04 -3.61 -1.98
N ARG A 37 -5.67 -3.27 -3.11
CA ARG A 37 -7.13 -3.17 -3.26
C ARG A 37 -7.80 -4.53 -3.11
N ASP A 38 -7.27 -5.58 -3.74
CA ASP A 38 -7.78 -6.95 -3.63
C ASP A 38 -7.78 -7.47 -2.18
N ARG A 39 -6.73 -7.14 -1.42
CA ARG A 39 -6.63 -7.50 0.00
C ARG A 39 -7.56 -6.72 0.91
N GLY A 40 -8.17 -5.64 0.43
CA GLY A 40 -9.08 -4.79 1.20
C GLY A 40 -8.38 -4.08 2.36
N TYR A 41 -7.10 -3.69 2.20
CA TYR A 41 -6.40 -2.92 3.21
C TYR A 41 -7.00 -1.52 3.35
N LEU A 42 -6.96 -0.99 4.58
CA LEU A 42 -7.47 0.33 4.93
C LEU A 42 -6.34 1.25 5.40
N PRO A 43 -6.40 2.57 5.12
CA PRO A 43 -7.39 3.27 4.29
C PRO A 43 -7.25 2.90 2.79
N ALA A 44 -8.16 3.33 1.92
CA ALA A 44 -8.08 3.00 0.50
C ALA A 44 -6.76 3.51 -0.11
N PHE A 45 -6.28 2.85 -1.17
CA PHE A 45 -4.99 3.18 -1.78
C PHE A 45 -4.87 4.67 -2.15
N ASP A 46 -5.96 5.24 -2.69
CA ASP A 46 -6.01 6.64 -3.13
C ASP A 46 -5.99 7.64 -1.98
N GLU A 47 -6.37 7.21 -0.78
CA GLU A 47 -6.35 8.00 0.45
C GLU A 47 -4.97 7.95 1.13
N LEU A 48 -4.07 7.07 0.69
CA LEU A 48 -2.73 7.01 1.25
C LEU A 48 -1.94 8.27 0.86
N PRO A 49 -1.20 8.86 1.81
CA PRO A 49 -0.28 9.93 1.50
C PRO A 49 0.81 9.41 0.55
N TRP A 50 1.27 10.27 -0.36
CA TRP A 50 2.45 9.96 -1.15
C TRP A 50 3.70 9.96 -0.25
N LYS A 51 4.58 8.99 -0.47
CA LYS A 51 5.93 9.03 0.09
C LYS A 51 6.68 10.16 -0.61
N GLU A 52 6.99 11.22 0.13
CA GLU A 52 7.89 12.29 -0.31
C GLU A 52 9.30 11.78 -0.60
#